data_AF-A0A3D2HZ36-F1
#
_entry.id   AF-A0A3D2HZ36-F1
#
_cell.length_a   1.000
_cell.length_b   1.000
_cell.length_c   1.000
_cell.angle_alpha   90.00
_cell.angle_beta   90.00
_cell.angle_gamma   90.00
#
_symmetry.space_group_name_H-M   'P 1'
#
loop_
_entity.id
_entity.type
_entity.pdbx_description
1 polymer ?
#
loop_
_entity_poly.entity_id
_entity_poly.type
_entity_poly.pdbx_seq_one_letter_code
_entity_poly.pdbx_strand_id
1 'polypeptide(L)'
;MSQEKKEANSMSKRILSLLLAMVMLLSVVPFQALAEDVTETEATAMEETQAPAVPETTVAPVVPEITVAPTVPETTEAPAVEPTQAPTVEPTEASAPTEPAQETEPVVAAQSVTVSQEDELNALAVGGQLQLTALVLPEDTQDKTVVWTSSDETVATVDETGLVTGIGTGAVTVTAACGEVTGTYELIVSAPVDTLEVKNETAQNAATTGSIVTTPAADSDPTEREV
;
A
#
# COMPACT_ATOMS: atom_id res chain seq x y z
N MET A 1 33.97 -0.07 -31.22
CA MET A 1 33.63 -1.00 -30.11
C MET A 1 34.25 -0.58 -28.76
N SER A 2 35.57 -0.49 -28.57
CA SER A 2 36.11 -0.22 -27.21
C SER A 2 35.93 1.21 -26.66
N GLN A 3 35.83 2.25 -27.50
CA GLN A 3 35.57 3.62 -27.01
C GLN A 3 34.13 3.80 -26.53
N GLU A 4 33.16 3.38 -27.32
CA GLU A 4 31.72 3.49 -27.01
C GLU A 4 31.35 2.85 -25.66
N LYS A 5 31.90 1.66 -25.36
CA LYS A 5 31.72 1.00 -24.04
C LYS A 5 32.41 1.75 -22.89
N LYS A 6 33.49 2.51 -23.16
CA LYS A 6 34.17 3.36 -22.17
C LYS A 6 33.38 4.65 -21.91
N GLU A 7 32.79 5.24 -22.95
CA GLU A 7 31.92 6.41 -22.83
C GLU A 7 30.60 6.08 -22.13
N ALA A 8 29.98 4.94 -22.44
CA ALA A 8 28.79 4.46 -21.72
C ALA A 8 29.05 4.26 -20.20
N ASN A 9 30.18 3.68 -19.82
CA ASN A 9 30.58 3.53 -18.41
C ASN A 9 30.85 4.90 -17.73
N SER A 10 31.50 5.82 -18.45
CA SER A 10 31.73 7.20 -17.98
C SER A 10 30.40 7.95 -17.78
N MET A 11 29.48 7.84 -18.74
CA MET A 11 28.18 8.52 -18.72
C MET A 11 27.29 7.93 -17.61
N SER A 12 27.23 6.61 -17.47
CA SER A 12 26.54 5.92 -16.37
C SER A 12 27.07 6.36 -15.00
N LYS A 13 28.39 6.48 -14.81
CA LYS A 13 28.98 7.00 -13.57
C LYS A 13 28.64 8.46 -13.30
N ARG A 14 28.54 9.30 -14.33
CA ARG A 14 28.12 10.71 -14.19
C ARG A 14 26.65 10.84 -13.84
N ILE A 15 25.79 10.02 -14.43
CA ILE A 15 24.35 9.94 -14.10
C ILE A 15 24.18 9.46 -12.66
N LEU A 16 24.85 8.36 -12.26
CA LEU A 16 24.78 7.83 -10.89
C LEU A 16 25.30 8.85 -9.86
N SER A 17 26.37 9.58 -10.17
CA SER A 17 26.87 10.67 -9.31
C SER A 17 25.91 11.86 -9.20
N LEU A 18 25.18 12.20 -10.28
CA LEU A 18 24.16 13.26 -10.26
C LEU A 18 22.93 12.83 -9.46
N LEU A 19 22.47 11.58 -9.63
CA LEU A 19 21.37 11.01 -8.85
C LEU A 19 21.72 10.96 -7.35
N LEU A 20 22.91 10.49 -6.99
CA LEU A 20 23.36 10.45 -5.60
C LEU A 20 23.46 11.86 -4.97
N ALA A 21 23.89 12.86 -5.75
CA ALA A 21 23.91 14.25 -5.31
C ALA A 21 22.50 14.86 -5.17
N MET A 22 21.55 14.46 -6.03
CA MET A 22 20.15 14.90 -5.96
C MET A 22 19.42 14.30 -4.76
N VAL A 23 19.65 13.01 -4.46
CA VAL A 23 19.15 12.34 -3.25
C VAL A 23 19.71 13.01 -1.98
N MET A 24 21.01 13.34 -1.96
CA MET A 24 21.62 14.12 -0.87
C MET A 24 20.98 15.52 -0.70
N LEU A 25 20.67 16.22 -1.80
CA LEU A 25 20.02 17.53 -1.73
C LEU A 25 18.57 17.45 -1.20
N LEU A 26 17.83 16.42 -1.59
CA LEU A 26 16.47 16.16 -1.08
C LEU A 26 16.47 15.85 0.43
N SER A 27 17.51 15.17 0.93
CA SER A 27 17.62 14.81 2.35
C SER A 27 18.01 15.97 3.29
N VAL A 28 18.33 17.16 2.76
CA VAL A 28 18.77 18.34 3.55
C VAL A 28 17.63 19.35 3.77
N VAL A 29 16.46 19.15 3.15
CA VAL A 29 15.27 19.98 3.42
C VAL A 29 14.44 19.33 4.53
N PRO A 30 14.47 19.82 5.78
CA PRO A 30 13.57 19.33 6.81
C PRO A 30 12.13 19.67 6.42
N PHE A 31 11.29 18.64 6.31
CA PHE A 31 9.85 18.75 6.15
C PHE A 31 9.26 19.32 7.45
N GLN A 32 9.23 20.65 7.57
CA GLN A 32 8.71 21.37 8.72
C GLN A 32 7.86 22.55 8.30
N ALA A 33 6.67 22.62 8.89
CA ALA A 33 5.76 23.77 8.93
C ALA A 33 5.32 24.38 7.58
N LEU A 34 4.35 23.72 6.93
CA LEU A 34 3.26 24.46 6.26
C LEU A 34 2.22 24.85 7.31
N ALA A 35 2.56 25.84 8.12
CA ALA A 35 1.62 26.51 9.03
C ALA A 35 1.40 27.94 8.54
N GLU A 36 0.14 28.25 8.24
CA GLU A 36 -0.51 29.54 8.51
C GLU A 36 0.15 30.81 7.94
N ASP A 37 -0.23 31.22 6.72
CA ASP A 37 -0.56 32.63 6.47
C ASP A 37 -1.74 32.74 5.47
N VAL A 38 -2.93 33.03 6.00
CA VAL A 38 -4.04 33.64 5.27
C VAL A 38 -4.50 34.84 6.08
N THR A 39 -3.72 35.91 6.02
CA THR A 39 -4.06 37.19 6.64
C THR A 39 -5.15 37.94 5.86
N GLU A 40 -6.39 37.73 6.31
CA GLU A 40 -7.41 38.77 6.58
C GLU A 40 -7.66 39.90 5.55
N THR A 41 -8.90 39.99 5.03
CA THR A 41 -9.52 41.29 4.64
C THR A 41 -11.06 41.23 4.73
N GLU A 42 -11.61 42.10 5.59
CA GLU A 42 -12.99 42.64 5.68
C GLU A 42 -14.23 41.72 5.66
N ALA A 43 -14.68 41.42 6.89
CA ALA A 43 -15.95 41.89 7.46
C ALA A 43 -17.13 42.31 6.55
N THR A 44 -18.31 41.71 6.80
CA THR A 44 -19.56 42.45 7.08
C THR A 44 -20.49 41.56 7.92
N ALA A 45 -21.04 42.11 9.00
CA ALA A 45 -21.92 41.41 9.93
C ALA A 45 -23.38 41.84 9.78
N MET A 46 -24.31 40.88 9.87
CA MET A 46 -25.69 40.97 10.40
C MET A 46 -26.04 39.54 10.89
N GLU A 47 -26.18 39.25 12.19
CA GLU A 47 -27.40 39.46 13.00
C GLU A 47 -28.59 38.67 12.41
N GLU A 48 -28.79 37.40 12.79
CA GLU A 48 -29.85 36.92 13.73
C GLU A 48 -29.75 35.37 13.89
N THR A 49 -30.29 34.64 14.90
CA THR A 49 -30.74 34.97 16.28
C THR A 49 -31.05 33.67 17.07
N GLN A 50 -30.78 33.68 18.39
CA GLN A 50 -31.35 32.83 19.47
C GLN A 50 -31.12 31.30 19.54
N ALA A 51 -30.49 30.86 20.63
CA ALA A 51 -30.55 29.49 21.19
C ALA A 51 -31.86 29.29 22.00
N PRO A 52 -32.36 28.04 22.23
CA PRO A 52 -31.75 27.22 23.28
C PRO A 52 -31.86 25.68 23.12
N ALA A 53 -31.27 24.99 24.10
CA ALA A 53 -31.64 23.66 24.61
C ALA A 53 -31.40 22.42 23.72
N VAL A 54 -30.31 21.73 24.05
CA VAL A 54 -30.12 20.29 23.84
C VAL A 54 -31.19 19.51 24.62
N PRO A 55 -31.80 18.47 24.04
CA PRO A 55 -32.24 17.30 24.80
C PRO A 55 -31.28 16.14 24.54
N GLU A 56 -30.52 15.76 25.56
CA GLU A 56 -29.78 14.49 25.54
C GLU A 56 -30.75 13.33 25.30
N THR A 57 -30.46 12.49 24.30
CA THR A 57 -31.13 11.18 24.15
C THR A 57 -30.11 10.09 24.35
N THR A 58 -29.95 9.68 25.61
CA THR A 58 -29.22 8.47 25.99
C THR A 58 -29.86 7.26 25.34
N VAL A 59 -29.21 6.65 24.35
CA VAL A 59 -29.50 5.29 23.91
C VAL A 59 -28.42 4.37 24.48
N ALA A 60 -28.84 3.47 25.37
CA ALA A 60 -27.94 2.51 26.00
C ALA A 60 -27.43 1.46 24.98
N PRO A 61 -26.21 0.92 25.17
CA PRO A 61 -25.69 -0.12 24.30
C PRO A 61 -26.46 -1.44 24.48
N VAL A 62 -27.09 -1.92 23.41
CA VAL A 62 -27.53 -3.32 23.31
C VAL A 62 -26.31 -4.16 22.96
N VAL A 63 -25.84 -4.94 23.94
CA VAL A 63 -24.88 -6.02 23.73
C VAL A 63 -25.66 -7.30 23.45
N PRO A 64 -25.59 -7.90 22.25
CA PRO A 64 -26.07 -9.26 22.05
C PRO A 64 -25.09 -10.24 22.70
N GLU A 65 -25.48 -10.76 23.87
CA GLU A 65 -24.79 -11.86 24.53
C GLU A 65 -24.90 -13.14 23.67
N ILE A 66 -23.84 -13.49 22.93
CA ILE A 66 -23.76 -14.77 22.21
C ILE A 66 -23.01 -15.79 23.07
N THR A 67 -23.73 -16.37 24.02
CA THR A 67 -23.24 -17.46 24.88
C THR A 67 -23.13 -18.75 24.07
N VAL A 68 -21.95 -19.04 23.51
CA VAL A 68 -21.60 -20.36 22.98
C VAL A 68 -20.79 -21.12 24.05
N ALA A 69 -21.33 -22.25 24.48
CA ALA A 69 -20.77 -23.05 25.57
C ALA A 69 -19.42 -23.70 25.19
N PRO A 70 -18.48 -23.85 26.15
CA PRO A 70 -17.25 -24.59 25.92
C PRO A 70 -17.53 -26.09 25.85
N THR A 71 -17.47 -26.67 24.66
CA THR A 71 -17.52 -28.13 24.49
C THR A 71 -16.14 -28.72 24.75
N VAL A 72 -15.91 -29.17 25.98
CA VAL A 72 -14.73 -29.97 26.37
C VAL A 72 -14.92 -31.40 25.86
N PRO A 73 -14.08 -31.92 24.94
CA PRO A 73 -13.98 -33.36 24.74
C PRO A 73 -13.23 -33.99 25.91
N GLU A 74 -13.95 -34.83 26.65
CA GLU A 74 -13.45 -35.58 27.79
C GLU A 74 -12.46 -36.69 27.37
N THR A 75 -11.40 -36.85 28.16
CA THR A 75 -10.59 -38.06 28.42
C THR A 75 -10.55 -39.18 27.36
N THR A 76 -9.34 -39.51 26.88
CA THR A 76 -9.00 -40.89 26.55
C THR A 76 -7.82 -41.34 27.42
N GLU A 77 -8.09 -42.38 28.19
CA GLU A 77 -7.26 -42.94 29.25
C GLU A 77 -6.02 -43.66 28.71
N ALA A 78 -4.88 -43.49 29.38
CA ALA A 78 -3.66 -44.23 29.07
C ALA A 78 -3.72 -45.64 29.70
N PRO A 79 -3.57 -46.73 28.91
CA PRO A 79 -3.40 -48.06 29.49
C PRO A 79 -1.99 -48.18 30.09
N ALA A 80 -1.92 -48.31 31.42
CA ALA A 80 -0.69 -48.59 32.13
C ALA A 80 -0.12 -49.96 31.74
N VAL A 81 1.18 -50.03 31.43
CA VAL A 81 1.91 -51.30 31.30
C VAL A 81 3.31 -51.17 31.91
N GLU A 82 3.45 -51.67 33.14
CA GLU A 82 4.72 -52.03 33.77
C GLU A 82 4.49 -53.31 34.58
N PRO A 83 5.53 -54.09 34.94
CA PRO A 83 6.93 -54.02 34.52
C PRO A 83 7.34 -55.31 33.77
N THR A 84 8.64 -55.49 33.43
CA THR A 84 9.39 -56.76 33.61
C THR A 84 10.82 -56.70 33.04
N GLN A 85 11.80 -56.96 33.94
CA GLN A 85 13.19 -57.39 33.72
C GLN A 85 14.19 -56.43 33.04
N ALA A 86 15.12 -55.95 33.86
CA ALA A 86 16.44 -55.50 33.44
C ALA A 86 17.34 -56.68 33.05
N PRO A 87 18.19 -56.52 32.02
CA PRO A 87 19.50 -57.14 31.96
C PRO A 87 20.58 -56.13 32.36
N THR A 88 21.35 -56.46 33.41
CA THR A 88 22.57 -55.75 33.78
C THR A 88 23.61 -55.82 32.65
N VAL A 89 24.08 -54.67 32.18
CA VAL A 89 25.42 -54.53 31.57
C VAL A 89 26.11 -53.30 32.18
N GLU A 90 27.21 -53.54 32.88
CA GLU A 90 28.14 -52.51 33.37
C GLU A 90 28.97 -51.93 32.20
N PRO A 91 29.63 -50.77 32.40
CA PRO A 91 29.86 -49.82 31.30
C PRO A 91 30.98 -50.23 30.36
N THR A 92 30.75 -50.05 29.05
CA THR A 92 31.84 -49.84 28.10
C THR A 92 32.04 -48.33 27.95
N GLU A 93 33.05 -47.80 28.64
CA GLU A 93 33.55 -46.43 28.47
C GLU A 93 34.25 -46.31 27.11
N ALA A 94 33.46 -46.32 26.03
CA ALA A 94 33.92 -45.91 24.72
C ALA A 94 34.06 -44.38 24.77
N SER A 95 35.31 -43.90 24.88
CA SER A 95 35.62 -42.48 24.88
C SER A 95 34.93 -41.80 23.70
N ALA A 96 33.93 -40.97 23.99
CA ALA A 96 33.49 -39.98 23.01
C ALA A 96 34.74 -39.16 22.65
N PRO A 97 35.10 -39.04 21.36
CA PRO A 97 36.09 -38.03 21.00
C PRO A 97 35.50 -36.71 21.47
N THR A 98 36.23 -35.99 22.32
CA THR A 98 35.90 -34.61 22.67
C THR A 98 35.79 -33.85 21.36
N GLU A 99 34.56 -33.54 20.94
CA GLU A 99 34.34 -32.70 19.77
C GLU A 99 35.10 -31.40 20.04
N PRO A 100 36.07 -31.02 19.19
CA PRO A 100 36.82 -29.79 19.42
C PRO A 100 35.80 -28.66 19.45
N ALA A 101 35.72 -27.96 20.58
CA ALA A 101 34.75 -26.90 20.80
C ALA A 101 34.78 -25.95 19.60
N GLN A 102 33.71 -25.98 18.80
CA GLN A 102 33.65 -25.17 17.58
C GLN A 102 33.70 -23.72 18.03
N GLU A 103 34.73 -23.00 17.55
CA GLU A 103 34.92 -21.59 17.82
C GLU A 103 33.72 -20.86 17.21
N THR A 104 32.77 -20.46 18.07
CA THR A 104 31.53 -19.82 17.62
C THR A 104 31.86 -18.45 17.08
N GLU A 105 32.06 -18.37 15.76
CA GLU A 105 32.19 -17.10 15.06
C GLU A 105 30.97 -16.22 15.41
N PRO A 106 31.17 -14.91 15.65
CA PRO A 106 30.09 -14.04 16.07
C PRO A 106 29.00 -13.98 15.00
N VAL A 107 27.77 -14.33 15.37
CA VAL A 107 26.62 -14.32 14.46
C VAL A 107 26.36 -12.89 14.01
N VAL A 108 26.47 -12.64 12.70
CA VAL A 108 26.15 -11.34 12.10
C VAL A 108 24.63 -11.21 11.99
N ALA A 109 24.05 -10.40 12.87
CA ALA A 109 22.64 -10.07 12.89
C ALA A 109 22.31 -8.87 11.98
N ALA A 110 21.05 -8.78 11.55
CA ALA A 110 20.53 -7.66 10.79
C ALA A 110 20.60 -6.36 11.60
N GLN A 111 21.00 -5.27 10.94
CA GLN A 111 21.16 -3.93 11.55
C GLN A 111 20.13 -2.92 11.00
N SER A 112 19.63 -3.12 9.78
CA SER A 112 18.56 -2.31 9.21
C SER A 112 17.77 -3.08 8.17
N VAL A 113 16.47 -2.78 8.06
CA VAL A 113 15.59 -3.24 6.99
C VAL A 113 14.97 -2.02 6.32
N THR A 114 15.15 -1.89 5.01
CA THR A 114 14.50 -0.84 4.20
C THR A 114 13.46 -1.50 3.30
N VAL A 115 12.25 -0.95 3.24
CA VAL A 115 11.18 -1.42 2.34
C VAL A 115 11.05 -0.47 1.16
N SER A 116 10.98 -1.04 -0.04
CA SER A 116 10.83 -0.30 -1.31
C SER A 116 9.99 -1.09 -2.31
N GLN A 117 9.56 -0.43 -3.39
CA GLN A 117 8.79 -1.00 -4.50
C GLN A 117 9.34 -0.47 -5.83
N GLU A 118 8.93 -1.04 -6.96
CA GLU A 118 9.41 -0.62 -8.30
C GLU A 118 8.73 0.65 -8.80
N ASP A 119 7.44 0.84 -8.51
CA ASP A 119 6.71 2.08 -8.80
C ASP A 119 6.97 3.15 -7.72
N GLU A 120 6.95 4.45 -8.05
CA GLU A 120 7.11 5.54 -7.07
C GLU A 120 5.76 5.98 -6.43
N LEU A 121 4.71 5.16 -6.51
CA LEU A 121 3.36 5.50 -6.04
C LEU A 121 2.96 4.69 -4.78
N ASN A 122 2.84 5.36 -3.64
CA ASN A 122 2.30 4.82 -2.38
C ASN A 122 0.76 4.60 -2.41
N ALA A 123 0.22 4.18 -3.55
CA ALA A 123 -1.22 4.03 -3.77
C ALA A 123 -1.55 2.73 -4.53
N LEU A 124 -2.59 2.04 -4.07
CA LEU A 124 -3.08 0.79 -4.67
C LEU A 124 -4.59 0.86 -4.88
N ALA A 125 -5.11 0.28 -5.96
CA ALA A 125 -6.56 0.11 -6.12
C ALA A 125 -7.06 -1.11 -5.33
N VAL A 126 -8.30 -1.10 -4.84
CA VAL A 126 -8.95 -2.32 -4.32
C VAL A 126 -8.95 -3.42 -5.39
N GLY A 127 -8.53 -4.63 -5.01
CA GLY A 127 -8.28 -5.75 -5.92
C GLY A 127 -6.94 -5.69 -6.69
N GLY A 128 -6.20 -4.59 -6.55
CA GLY A 128 -4.84 -4.45 -7.06
C GLY A 128 -3.81 -5.22 -6.24
N GLN A 129 -2.67 -5.49 -6.87
CA GLN A 129 -1.52 -6.14 -6.25
C GLN A 129 -0.27 -5.26 -6.42
N LEU A 130 0.63 -5.31 -5.43
CA LEU A 130 1.85 -4.51 -5.36
C LEU A 130 2.97 -5.33 -4.72
N GLN A 131 4.12 -5.42 -5.38
CA GLN A 131 5.28 -6.12 -4.83
C GLN A 131 6.13 -5.16 -3.98
N LEU A 132 6.25 -5.44 -2.69
CA LEU A 132 7.26 -4.82 -1.83
C LEU A 132 8.53 -5.67 -1.82
N THR A 133 9.67 -5.01 -1.67
CA THR A 133 11.01 -5.59 -1.53
C THR A 133 11.63 -5.09 -0.25
N ALA A 134 12.14 -6.01 0.58
CA ALA A 134 12.89 -5.68 1.80
C ALA A 134 14.39 -5.85 1.57
N LEU A 135 15.16 -4.78 1.77
CA LEU A 135 16.62 -4.79 1.76
C LEU A 135 17.14 -4.91 3.21
N VAL A 136 17.70 -6.08 3.55
CA VAL A 136 18.34 -6.35 4.84
C VAL A 136 19.83 -6.04 4.76
N LEU A 137 20.33 -5.20 5.68
CA LEU A 137 21.76 -4.90 5.82
C LEU A 137 22.26 -5.26 7.23
N PRO A 138 23.54 -5.65 7.39
CA PRO A 138 24.57 -5.73 6.34
C PRO A 138 24.42 -6.97 5.44
N GLU A 139 25.09 -6.99 4.28
CA GLU A 139 24.94 -8.08 3.29
C GLU A 139 25.44 -9.44 3.79
N ASP A 140 26.30 -9.48 4.80
CA ASP A 140 26.82 -10.68 5.46
C ASP A 140 25.96 -11.18 6.64
N THR A 141 24.78 -10.57 6.86
CA THR A 141 23.78 -11.08 7.82
C THR A 141 23.48 -12.55 7.57
N GLN A 142 23.57 -13.38 8.61
CA GLN A 142 23.42 -14.84 8.51
C GLN A 142 21.96 -15.29 8.35
N ASP A 143 21.03 -14.65 9.07
CA ASP A 143 19.59 -14.86 8.92
C ASP A 143 18.93 -13.63 8.31
N LYS A 144 18.42 -13.78 7.09
CA LYS A 144 17.69 -12.75 6.32
C LYS A 144 16.22 -13.09 6.15
N THR A 145 15.66 -13.91 7.04
CA THR A 145 14.24 -14.25 7.03
C THR A 145 13.41 -13.00 7.32
N VAL A 146 12.65 -12.55 6.32
CA VAL A 146 11.76 -11.39 6.46
C VAL A 146 10.34 -11.87 6.75
N VAL A 147 9.77 -11.38 7.86
CA VAL A 147 8.38 -11.61 8.23
C VAL A 147 7.58 -10.35 7.89
N TRP A 148 6.56 -10.50 7.05
CA TRP A 148 5.67 -9.42 6.65
C TRP A 148 4.41 -9.38 7.50
N THR A 149 3.93 -8.18 7.81
CA THR A 149 2.68 -7.93 8.54
C THR A 149 1.98 -6.69 8.01
N SER A 150 0.65 -6.66 8.07
CA SER A 150 -0.19 -5.49 7.75
C SER A 150 -0.79 -4.92 9.03
N SER A 151 -0.91 -3.59 9.12
CA SER A 151 -1.60 -2.94 10.25
C SER A 151 -3.12 -3.14 10.21
N ASP A 152 -3.69 -3.44 9.04
CA ASP A 152 -5.12 -3.71 8.86
C ASP A 152 -5.34 -4.65 7.66
N GLU A 153 -5.57 -5.93 7.96
CA GLU A 153 -5.85 -6.97 6.96
C GLU A 153 -7.21 -6.79 6.24
N THR A 154 -8.09 -5.93 6.74
CA THR A 154 -9.35 -5.59 6.03
C THR A 154 -9.14 -4.53 4.94
N VAL A 155 -8.04 -3.77 5.03
CA VAL A 155 -7.62 -2.78 4.03
C VAL A 155 -6.64 -3.41 3.03
N ALA A 156 -5.60 -4.08 3.50
CA ALA A 156 -4.68 -4.84 2.65
C ALA A 156 -4.02 -6.02 3.38
N THR A 157 -3.84 -7.13 2.68
CA THR A 157 -3.03 -8.28 3.15
C THR A 157 -1.67 -8.29 2.46
N VAL A 158 -0.67 -8.87 3.11
CA VAL A 158 0.68 -9.09 2.56
C VAL A 158 1.05 -10.56 2.75
N ASP A 159 1.68 -11.17 1.75
CA ASP A 159 2.15 -12.56 1.83
C ASP A 159 3.61 -12.69 2.30
N GLU A 160 4.08 -13.94 2.45
CA GLU A 160 5.47 -14.24 2.87
C GLU A 160 6.54 -13.70 1.91
N THR A 161 6.17 -13.40 0.67
CA THR A 161 7.07 -12.84 -0.36
C THR A 161 7.06 -11.31 -0.42
N GLY A 162 6.19 -10.65 0.34
CA GLY A 162 5.99 -9.20 0.29
C GLY A 162 5.01 -8.73 -0.79
N LEU A 163 4.22 -9.63 -1.38
CA LEU A 163 3.16 -9.27 -2.31
C LEU A 163 1.95 -8.76 -1.52
N VAL A 164 1.63 -7.47 -1.67
CA VAL A 164 0.50 -6.80 -1.04
C VAL A 164 -0.72 -6.85 -1.95
N THR A 165 -1.88 -7.21 -1.40
CA THR A 165 -3.17 -7.20 -2.11
C THR A 165 -4.14 -6.24 -1.42
N GLY A 166 -4.70 -5.29 -2.17
CA GLY A 166 -5.70 -4.35 -1.64
C GLY A 166 -7.08 -5.00 -1.52
N ILE A 167 -7.67 -4.97 -0.31
CA ILE A 167 -8.98 -5.58 0.00
C ILE A 167 -10.07 -4.52 0.22
N GLY A 168 -9.74 -3.43 0.92
CA GLY A 168 -10.67 -2.37 1.29
C GLY A 168 -10.03 -1.00 1.17
N THR A 169 -10.81 0.07 1.12
CA THR A 169 -10.28 1.44 1.02
C THR A 169 -9.81 1.95 2.38
N GLY A 170 -8.58 2.48 2.45
CA GLY A 170 -8.01 3.01 3.68
C GLY A 170 -6.51 3.28 3.58
N ALA A 171 -5.93 3.86 4.62
CA ALA A 171 -4.47 3.91 4.79
C ALA A 171 -4.04 2.71 5.65
N VAL A 172 -2.93 2.08 5.28
CA VAL A 172 -2.40 0.88 5.94
C VAL A 172 -0.87 0.94 5.97
N THR A 173 -0.27 0.48 7.05
CA THR A 173 1.19 0.36 7.19
C THR A 173 1.58 -1.11 7.08
N VAL A 174 2.40 -1.43 6.09
CA VAL A 174 2.99 -2.76 5.92
C VAL A 174 4.37 -2.76 6.58
N THR A 175 4.66 -3.77 7.40
CA THR A 175 5.91 -3.89 8.17
C THR A 175 6.66 -5.15 7.77
N ALA A 176 7.95 -5.00 7.49
CA ALA A 176 8.91 -6.07 7.24
C ALA A 176 9.87 -6.20 8.43
N ALA A 177 9.84 -7.33 9.14
CA ALA A 177 10.71 -7.61 10.28
C ALA A 177 11.79 -8.64 9.91
N CYS A 178 13.03 -8.43 10.34
CA CYS A 178 14.15 -9.37 10.19
C CYS A 178 14.88 -9.47 11.54
N GLY A 179 14.58 -10.52 12.32
CA GLY A 179 15.01 -10.59 13.72
C GLY A 179 14.39 -9.46 14.55
N GLU A 180 15.23 -8.64 15.21
CA GLU A 180 14.79 -7.52 16.06
C GLU A 180 14.62 -6.18 15.30
N VAL A 181 15.01 -6.10 14.02
CA VAL A 181 14.93 -4.87 13.22
C VAL A 181 13.75 -4.89 12.24
N THR A 182 13.12 -3.73 12.06
CA THR A 182 11.92 -3.57 11.23
C THR A 182 12.03 -2.41 10.25
N GLY A 183 11.53 -2.59 9.03
CA GLY A 183 11.24 -1.53 8.07
C GLY A 183 9.74 -1.42 7.83
N THR A 184 9.25 -0.20 7.57
CA THR A 184 7.82 0.08 7.38
C THR A 184 7.55 0.76 6.04
N TYR A 185 6.37 0.53 5.49
CA TYR A 185 5.90 1.13 4.25
C TYR A 185 4.44 1.59 4.39
N GLU A 186 4.16 2.85 4.12
CA GLU A 186 2.80 3.42 4.16
C GLU A 186 2.14 3.32 2.78
N LEU A 187 0.93 2.75 2.75
CA LEU A 187 0.16 2.49 1.54
C LEU A 187 -1.26 3.05 1.67
N ILE A 188 -1.77 3.68 0.61
CA ILE A 188 -3.16 4.15 0.54
C ILE A 188 -3.93 3.29 -0.48
N VAL A 189 -4.89 2.49 0.00
CA VAL A 189 -5.78 1.71 -0.86
C VAL A 189 -7.02 2.55 -1.21
N SER A 190 -7.27 2.73 -2.50
CA SER A 190 -8.36 3.55 -3.05
C SER A 190 -9.35 2.72 -3.86
N ALA A 191 -10.59 3.19 -3.99
CA ALA A 191 -11.56 2.56 -4.87
C ALA A 191 -11.05 2.57 -6.35
N PRO A 192 -11.35 1.54 -7.15
CA PRO A 192 -11.01 1.57 -8.57
C PRO A 192 -11.70 2.76 -9.25
N VAL A 193 -10.93 3.53 -10.02
CA VAL A 193 -11.49 4.61 -10.83
C VAL A 193 -12.09 4.03 -12.10
N ASP A 194 -13.43 3.95 -12.17
CA ASP A 194 -14.14 3.65 -13.41
C ASP A 194 -13.77 4.69 -14.46
N THR A 195 -12.96 4.30 -15.45
CA THR A 195 -12.58 5.18 -16.55
C THR A 195 -13.81 5.53 -17.38
N LEU A 196 -14.32 6.74 -17.21
CA LEU A 196 -15.38 7.29 -18.04
C LEU A 196 -14.90 7.35 -19.48
N GLU A 197 -15.39 6.41 -20.31
CA GLU A 197 -15.08 6.34 -21.73
C GLU A 197 -15.66 7.59 -22.42
N VAL A 198 -14.80 8.59 -22.67
CA VAL A 198 -15.16 9.78 -23.45
C VAL A 198 -15.34 9.36 -24.91
N LYS A 199 -16.57 8.95 -25.24
CA LYS A 199 -17.04 8.86 -26.61
C LYS A 199 -16.92 10.24 -27.23
N ASN A 200 -15.88 10.46 -28.03
CA ASN A 200 -15.85 11.64 -28.88
C ASN A 200 -16.98 11.48 -29.90
N GLU A 201 -17.99 12.32 -29.82
CA GLU A 201 -18.91 12.52 -30.93
C GLU A 201 -18.21 13.40 -31.96
N THR A 202 -17.40 12.77 -32.82
CA THR A 202 -16.97 13.41 -34.07
C THR A 202 -18.21 13.57 -34.96
N ALA A 203 -18.94 14.66 -34.75
CA ALA A 203 -20.13 15.04 -35.50
C ALA A 203 -19.77 15.54 -36.91
N GLN A 204 -19.36 14.59 -37.75
CA GLN A 204 -19.68 14.45 -39.17
C GLN A 204 -20.26 15.68 -39.89
N ASN A 205 -19.44 16.71 -40.12
CA ASN A 205 -19.79 17.88 -40.95
C ASN A 205 -19.13 17.81 -42.34
N ALA A 206 -19.27 16.69 -43.03
CA ALA A 206 -18.77 16.49 -44.40
C ALA A 206 -19.86 15.97 -45.34
N ALA A 207 -20.04 16.71 -46.45
CA ALA A 207 -20.86 16.40 -47.64
C ALA A 207 -22.40 16.47 -47.52
N THR A 208 -22.96 17.61 -47.94
CA THR A 208 -24.10 17.63 -48.88
C THR A 208 -23.97 18.87 -49.77
N THR A 209 -23.49 18.66 -50.99
CA THR A 209 -23.37 19.70 -52.02
C THR A 209 -24.66 19.76 -52.84
N GLY A 210 -25.26 20.94 -52.93
CA GLY A 210 -26.03 21.39 -54.09
C GLY A 210 -27.39 20.74 -54.36
N SER A 211 -28.47 21.41 -53.92
CA SER A 211 -29.69 21.53 -54.73
C SER A 211 -30.50 22.75 -54.27
N ILE A 212 -30.39 23.87 -54.98
CA ILE A 212 -31.35 24.98 -54.89
C ILE A 212 -32.20 25.01 -56.16
N VAL A 213 -33.26 24.20 -56.18
CA VAL A 213 -34.27 24.23 -57.24
C VAL A 213 -35.65 24.41 -56.60
N THR A 214 -36.10 25.66 -56.63
CA THR A 214 -37.46 26.10 -56.97
C THR A 214 -38.66 25.28 -56.49
N THR A 215 -39.47 25.87 -55.62
CA THR A 215 -40.93 25.71 -55.62
C THR A 215 -41.60 27.01 -56.09
N PRO A 216 -42.46 26.99 -57.13
CA PRO A 216 -43.22 28.15 -57.61
C PRO A 216 -44.62 28.26 -56.98
N ALA A 217 -45.32 29.35 -57.35
CA ALA A 217 -46.67 29.82 -56.95
C ALA A 217 -46.61 30.96 -55.91
N ALA A 218 -46.91 32.22 -56.22
CA ALA A 218 -48.03 32.85 -56.96
C ALA A 218 -49.25 33.15 -56.06
N ASP A 219 -49.89 34.29 -56.37
CA ASP A 219 -51.10 34.85 -55.75
C ASP A 219 -50.97 35.40 -54.31
N SER A 220 -51.52 36.57 -53.94
CA SER A 220 -52.38 37.51 -54.70
C SER A 220 -52.06 38.97 -54.36
N ASP A 221 -52.11 39.85 -55.37
CA ASP A 221 -52.45 41.28 -55.18
C ASP A 221 -53.94 41.36 -54.79
N PRO A 222 -54.36 42.27 -53.89
CA PRO A 222 -55.01 43.48 -54.40
C PRO A 222 -54.77 44.78 -53.60
N THR A 223 -54.26 45.79 -54.31
CA THR A 223 -54.96 47.09 -54.56
C THR A 223 -55.20 48.10 -53.41
N GLU A 224 -55.32 49.38 -53.80
CA GLU A 224 -55.74 50.58 -53.04
C GLU A 224 -54.65 51.34 -52.22
N ARG A 225 -54.49 52.67 -52.33
CA ARG A 225 -55.14 53.66 -53.23
C ARG A 225 -54.34 54.98 -53.33
N GLU A 226 -54.53 55.69 -54.45
CA GLU A 226 -54.70 57.17 -54.63
C GLU A 226 -54.13 58.17 -53.59
N VAL A 227 -53.56 59.34 -53.95
CA VAL A 227 -53.48 60.10 -55.23
C VAL A 227 -52.22 60.97 -55.24
#